data_AF-A0A101V6H4-F1
#
_entry.id   AF-A0A101V6H4-F1
#
_cell.length_a   1.000
_cell.length_b   1.000
_cell.length_c   1.000
_cell.angle_alpha   90.00
_cell.angle_beta   90.00
_cell.angle_gamma   90.00
#
_symmetry.space_group_name_H-M   'P 1'
#
loop_
_entity.id
_entity.type
_entity.pdbx_description
1 polymer ?
#
loop_
_entity_poly.entity_id
_entity_poly.type
_entity_poly.pdbx_seq_one_letter_code
_entity_poly.pdbx_strand_id
1 'polypeptide(L)' 'MKMLKDKKVVVLGDRDGIPGPAIDECIKSAGGEVIFSTTECFV' A
#
# COMPACT_ATOMS: atom_id res chain seq x y z
N MET A 1 -6.91 -4.86 17.78
CA MET A 1 -7.85 -5.00 16.65
C MET A 1 -7.11 -4.55 15.39
N LYS A 2 -7.03 -5.39 14.33
CA LYS A 2 -6.31 -5.01 13.10
C LYS A 2 -7.22 -4.16 12.22
N MET A 3 -6.80 -2.94 11.90
CA MET A 3 -7.62 -1.88 11.30
C MET A 3 -8.14 -2.21 9.89
N LEU A 4 -7.37 -3.00 9.13
CA LEU A 4 -7.67 -3.31 7.72
C LEU A 4 -7.94 -4.80 7.48
N LYS A 5 -8.30 -5.55 8.54
CA LYS A 5 -8.55 -6.99 8.44
C LYS A 5 -9.62 -7.30 7.38
N ASP A 6 -9.38 -8.33 6.56
CA ASP A 6 -10.28 -8.82 5.52
C ASP A 6 -10.60 -7.79 4.42
N LYS A 7 -9.76 -6.75 4.28
CA LYS A 7 -9.83 -5.76 3.20
C LYS A 7 -8.77 -6.04 2.16
N LYS A 8 -9.18 -6.02 0.89
CA LYS A 8 -8.30 -5.97 -0.27
C LYS A 8 -7.94 -4.52 -0.57
N VAL A 9 -6.67 -4.26 -0.79
CA VAL A 9 -6.16 -2.90 -1.00
C VAL A 9 -5.29 -2.83 -2.25
N VAL A 10 -5.47 -1.73 -2.99
CA VAL A 10 -4.64 -1.35 -4.14
C VAL A 10 -3.76 -0.19 -3.69
N VAL A 11 -2.46 -0.30 -3.97
CA VAL A 11 -1.46 0.68 -3.56
C VAL A 11 -0.91 1.40 -4.80
N LEU A 12 -1.01 2.73 -4.77
CA LEU A 12 -0.39 3.64 -5.74
C LEU A 12 0.59 4.52 -4.96
N GLY A 13 1.89 4.26 -5.12
CA GLY A 13 2.95 5.07 -4.53
C GLY A 13 3.40 6.20 -5.45
N ASP A 14 4.08 7.16 -4.85
CA ASP A 14 4.74 8.27 -5.55
C ASP A 14 6.26 8.06 -5.53
N ARG A 15 6.91 8.28 -6.68
CA ARG A 15 8.37 8.07 -6.83
C ARG A 15 9.19 9.00 -5.92
N ASP A 16 8.78 10.26 -5.80
CA ASP A 16 9.54 11.31 -5.14
C ASP A 16 9.10 11.51 -3.67
N GLY A 17 7.96 10.92 -3.29
CA GLY A 17 7.36 10.89 -1.95
C GLY A 17 7.42 9.51 -1.30
N ILE A 18 6.27 8.82 -1.23
CA ILE A 18 6.16 7.51 -0.57
C ILE A 18 6.02 6.40 -1.61
N PRO A 19 7.01 5.51 -1.75
CA PRO A 19 6.95 4.45 -2.74
C PRO A 19 5.92 3.38 -2.34
N GLY A 20 5.32 2.73 -3.35
CA GLY A 20 4.27 1.72 -3.15
C GLY A 20 4.67 0.59 -2.19
N PRO A 21 5.90 0.04 -2.24
CA PRO A 21 6.37 -0.97 -1.28
C PRO A 21 6.33 -0.52 0.19
N ALA A 22 6.57 0.76 0.47
CA ALA A 22 6.51 1.27 1.84
C ALA A 22 5.07 1.28 2.37
N ILE A 23 4.11 1.64 1.53
CA ILE A 23 2.68 1.62 1.87
C ILE A 23 2.21 0.17 2.06
N ASP A 24 2.63 -0.76 1.20
CA ASP A 24 2.29 -2.18 1.29
C ASP A 24 2.67 -2.80 2.65
N GLU A 25 3.89 -2.57 3.13
CA GLU A 25 4.34 -3.06 4.44
C GLU A 25 3.50 -2.51 5.61
N CYS A 26 3.07 -1.25 5.53
CA CYS A 26 2.14 -0.69 6.51
C CYS A 26 0.76 -1.37 6.46
N ILE A 27 0.25 -1.68 5.26
CA ILE A 27 -1.05 -2.33 5.08
C ILE A 27 -1.03 -3.76 5.64
N LYS A 28 0.03 -4.53 5.37
CA LYS A 28 0.21 -5.88 5.92
C LYS A 28 0.24 -5.86 7.45
N SER A 29 0.96 -4.91 8.03
CA SER A 29 1.01 -4.70 9.49
C SER A 29 -0.36 -4.37 10.08
N ALA A 30 -1.14 -3.54 9.37
CA ALA A 30 -2.52 -3.19 9.71
C ALA A 30 -3.54 -4.33 9.46
N GLY A 31 -3.13 -5.42 8.80
CA GLY A 31 -3.94 -6.62 8.55
C GLY A 31 -4.67 -6.68 7.21
N GLY A 32 -4.37 -5.78 6.29
CA GLY A 32 -4.93 -5.78 4.94
C GLY A 32 -4.17 -6.70 3.99
N GLU A 33 -4.84 -7.07 2.90
CA GLU A 33 -4.28 -7.84 1.79
C GLU A 33 -4.05 -6.90 0.60
N VAL A 34 -2.78 -6.67 0.23
CA VAL A 34 -2.46 -5.86 -0.96
C VAL A 34 -2.53 -6.74 -2.20
N ILE A 35 -3.42 -6.39 -3.14
CA ILE A 35 -3.66 -7.16 -4.37
C ILE A 35 -3.01 -6.54 -5.61
N PHE A 36 -2.52 -5.30 -5.50
CA PHE A 36 -1.76 -4.60 -6.53
C PHE A 36 -0.96 -3.47 -5.89
N SER A 37 0.30 -3.30 -6.31
CA SER A 37 1.17 -2.22 -5.85
C SER A 37 2.04 -1.74 -7.02
N THR A 38 2.03 -0.43 -7.26
CA THR A 38 2.93 0.24 -8.20
C THR A 38 3.45 1.53 -7.59
N THR A 39 4.54 2.05 -8.15
CA THR A 39 5.04 3.40 -7.87
C THR A 39 5.01 4.18 -9.16
N GLU A 40 4.25 5.26 -9.17
CA GLU A 40 4.07 6.12 -10.34
C GLU A 40 4.91 7.39 -10.21
N CYS A 41 5.24 7.99 -11.34
CA CYS A 41 5.90 9.27 -11.44
C CYS A 41 4.92 10.27 -12.06
N PHE A 42 4.28 11.10 -11.23
CA PHE A 42 3.24 12.05 -11.64
C PHE A 42 3.81 13.38 -12.18
N VAL A 43 4.83 13.30 -13.03
CA VAL A 43 5.41 14.47 -13.73
C VAL A 43 4.55 14.99 -14.86
#